data_AF-A0A0C9PND4-F1
#
_entry.id   AF-A0A0C9PND4-F1
#
_cell.length_a   1.000
_cell.length_b   1.000
_cell.length_c   1.000
_cell.angle_alpha   90.00
_cell.angle_beta   90.00
_cell.angle_gamma   90.00
#
_symmetry.space_group_name_H-M   'P 1'
#
loop_
_entity.id
_entity.type
_entity.pdbx_description
1 polymer ?
#
loop_
_entity_poly.entity_id
_entity_poly.type
_entity_poly.pdbx_seq_one_letter_code
_entity_poly.pdbx_strand_id
1 'polypeptide(L)'
;MSRLLDDKQLETYKNFVPGHTAAEIANMVHENWGIQLTVQKVHALNIRNNIKSGLYQKYFGKADPRRSSSHHDLHKRMAIGTVKKNETRSKDRPNRAPIVVVKQSERKWKPNHRRVWEEAYGPIPQGYKTVFLDGNSLNFSITNLALVTDAEFLIMNEKHLISSDKQVTRSGIELARLLSKTHQIKRRKRKNERS
;
A
#
# COMPACT_ATOMS: atom_id res chain seq x y z
N MET A 1 -13.57 -7.75 37.83
CA MET A 1 -14.03 -6.39 37.43
C MET A 1 -15.35 -6.14 38.14
N SER A 2 -15.49 -5.04 38.91
CA SER A 2 -16.73 -4.77 39.63
C SER A 2 -17.89 -4.58 38.66
N ARG A 3 -19.00 -5.29 38.93
CA ARG A 3 -20.23 -5.16 38.17
C ARG A 3 -20.88 -3.85 38.59
N LEU A 4 -21.05 -2.94 37.64
CA LEU A 4 -21.49 -1.57 37.93
C LEU A 4 -23.02 -1.45 38.08
N LEU A 5 -23.75 -2.39 37.49
CA LEU A 5 -25.20 -2.53 37.53
C LEU A 5 -25.56 -3.99 37.84
N ASP A 6 -26.58 -4.20 38.67
CA ASP A 6 -27.18 -5.51 38.92
C ASP A 6 -27.92 -6.05 37.69
N ASP A 7 -28.21 -7.36 37.67
CA ASP A 7 -28.87 -8.03 36.54
C ASP A 7 -30.19 -7.37 36.13
N LYS A 8 -31.03 -7.00 37.11
CA LYS A 8 -32.32 -6.31 36.90
C LYS A 8 -32.15 -4.87 36.38
N GLN A 9 -31.11 -4.18 36.85
CA GLN A 9 -30.77 -2.83 36.38
C GLN A 9 -30.21 -2.87 34.96
N LEU A 10 -29.46 -3.91 34.62
CA LEU A 10 -28.90 -4.09 33.28
C LEU A 10 -29.98 -4.37 32.23
N GLU A 11 -31.04 -5.08 32.57
CA GLU A 11 -32.14 -5.39 31.66
C GLU A 11 -33.00 -4.15 31.34
N THR A 12 -33.35 -3.38 32.37
CA THR A 12 -34.02 -2.08 32.21
C THR A 12 -33.15 -1.10 31.42
N TYR A 13 -31.85 -1.06 31.70
CA TYR A 13 -30.87 -0.27 30.95
C TYR A 13 -30.82 -0.67 29.46
N LYS A 14 -30.77 -1.97 29.15
CA LYS A 14 -30.73 -2.48 27.77
C LYS A 14 -31.94 -2.04 26.93
N ASN A 15 -33.11 -1.96 27.55
CA ASN A 15 -34.33 -1.54 26.86
C ASN A 15 -34.38 -0.02 26.61
N PHE A 16 -33.74 0.78 27.45
CA PHE A 16 -33.75 2.24 27.34
C PHE A 16 -32.67 2.80 26.39
N VAL A 17 -31.49 2.16 26.34
CA VAL A 17 -30.33 2.65 25.55
C VAL A 17 -30.60 2.87 24.05
N PRO A 18 -31.40 2.05 23.34
CA PRO A 18 -31.68 2.30 21.93
C PRO A 18 -32.36 3.66 21.72
N GLY A 19 -31.76 4.51 20.88
CA GLY A 19 -32.29 5.82 20.52
C GLY A 19 -31.91 6.98 21.46
N HIS A 20 -31.25 6.72 22.60
CA HIS A 20 -30.97 7.73 23.63
C HIS A 20 -29.49 8.10 23.72
N THR A 21 -29.20 9.40 23.87
CA THR A 21 -27.83 9.91 23.90
C THR A 21 -27.12 9.41 25.15
N ALA A 22 -25.79 9.35 25.13
CA ALA A 22 -25.04 8.90 26.30
C ALA A 22 -25.23 9.84 27.52
N ALA A 23 -25.62 11.10 27.29
CA ALA A 23 -26.00 12.03 28.35
C ALA A 23 -27.39 11.71 28.92
N GLU A 24 -28.39 11.44 28.08
CA GLU A 24 -29.73 11.00 28.51
C GLU A 24 -29.67 9.68 29.29
N ILE A 25 -28.86 8.73 28.82
CA ILE A 25 -28.64 7.46 29.51
C ILE A 25 -27.98 7.69 30.88
N ALA A 26 -27.00 8.60 30.97
CA ALA A 26 -26.37 8.94 32.24
C ALA A 26 -27.36 9.58 33.23
N ASN A 27 -28.23 10.48 32.74
CA ASN A 27 -29.26 11.12 33.55
C ASN A 27 -30.29 10.10 34.05
N MET A 28 -30.78 9.21 33.19
CA MET A 28 -31.71 8.15 33.57
C MET A 28 -31.12 7.25 34.66
N VAL A 29 -29.84 6.90 34.55
CA VAL A 29 -29.14 6.08 35.56
C VAL A 29 -28.99 6.83 36.89
N HIS A 30 -28.78 8.14 36.84
CA HIS A 30 -28.72 8.97 38.04
C HIS A 30 -30.09 9.11 38.72
N GLU A 31 -31.16 9.33 37.94
CA GLU A 31 -32.53 9.48 38.46
C GLU A 31 -33.07 8.17 39.05
N ASN A 32 -32.84 7.04 38.38
CA ASN A 32 -33.39 5.76 38.80
C ASN A 32 -32.59 5.09 39.93
N TRP A 33 -31.27 5.23 39.93
CA TRP A 33 -30.37 4.46 40.81
C TRP A 33 -29.36 5.32 41.59
N GLY A 34 -29.36 6.65 41.42
CA GLY A 34 -28.41 7.55 42.08
C GLY A 34 -26.97 7.42 41.59
N ILE A 35 -26.70 6.61 40.57
CA ILE A 35 -25.34 6.32 40.10
C ILE A 35 -24.90 7.42 39.13
N GLN A 36 -23.83 8.14 39.48
CA GLN A 36 -23.24 9.12 38.57
C GLN A 36 -22.38 8.43 37.51
N LEU A 37 -22.87 8.43 36.27
CA LEU A 37 -22.13 7.94 35.11
C LEU A 37 -21.64 9.09 34.24
N THR A 38 -20.33 9.11 33.96
CA THR A 38 -19.79 9.93 32.86
C THR A 38 -20.14 9.29 31.51
N VAL A 39 -20.24 10.10 30.45
CA VAL A 39 -20.47 9.66 29.07
C VAL A 39 -19.50 8.53 28.64
N GLN A 40 -18.23 8.60 29.04
CA GLN A 40 -17.23 7.57 28.74
C GLN A 40 -17.54 6.23 29.41
N LYS A 41 -18.00 6.25 30.66
CA LYS A 41 -18.41 5.04 31.39
C LYS A 41 -19.66 4.41 30.77
N VAL A 42 -20.61 5.22 30.30
CA VAL A 42 -21.78 4.73 29.52
C VAL A 42 -21.33 4.01 28.25
N HIS A 43 -20.37 4.58 27.51
CA HIS A 43 -19.80 3.93 26.32
C HIS A 43 -19.10 2.61 26.67
N ALA A 44 -18.26 2.60 27.71
CA ALA A 44 -17.59 1.38 28.15
C ALA A 44 -18.60 0.30 28.59
N LEU A 45 -19.69 0.70 29.26
CA LEU A 45 -20.75 -0.21 29.70
C LEU A 45 -21.50 -0.81 28.49
N ASN A 46 -21.81 0.02 27.48
CA ASN A 46 -22.44 -0.44 26.25
C ASN A 46 -21.56 -1.42 25.48
N ILE A 47 -20.25 -1.14 25.35
CA ILE A 47 -19.29 -2.03 24.66
C ILE A 47 -19.19 -3.38 25.39
N ARG A 48 -18.99 -3.36 26.71
CA ARG A 48 -18.83 -4.59 27.52
C ARG A 48 -20.06 -5.49 27.47
N ASN A 49 -21.25 -4.91 27.36
CA ASN A 49 -22.52 -5.64 27.34
C ASN A 49 -23.09 -5.83 25.93
N ASN A 50 -22.34 -5.49 24.87
CA ASN A 50 -22.76 -5.57 23.47
C ASN A 50 -24.09 -4.84 23.18
N ILE A 51 -24.31 -3.68 23.80
CA ILE A 51 -25.52 -2.87 23.67
C ILE A 51 -25.28 -1.80 22.60
N LYS A 52 -26.15 -1.76 21.58
CA LYS A 52 -26.07 -0.79 20.49
C LYS A 52 -27.07 0.34 20.74
N SER A 53 -26.59 1.57 20.92
CA SER A 53 -27.48 2.74 21.11
C SER A 53 -28.25 3.12 19.84
N GLY A 54 -27.81 2.70 18.65
CA GLY A 54 -28.50 2.96 17.38
C GLY A 54 -28.46 4.42 16.90
N LEU A 55 -28.13 5.39 17.75
CA LEU A 55 -28.07 6.83 17.42
C LEU A 55 -27.06 7.17 16.35
N TYR A 56 -25.91 6.50 16.35
CA TYR A 56 -24.89 6.69 15.30
C TYR A 56 -25.48 6.42 13.92
N GLN A 57 -26.31 5.39 13.81
CA GLN A 57 -26.92 4.96 12.56
C GLN A 57 -28.12 5.84 12.17
N LYS A 58 -28.79 6.46 13.16
CA LYS A 58 -29.83 7.48 12.95
C LYS A 58 -29.26 8.77 12.34
N TYR A 59 -28.13 9.28 12.86
CA TYR A 59 -27.58 10.56 12.42
C TYR A 59 -26.62 10.46 11.22
N PHE A 60 -25.82 9.40 11.11
CA PHE A 60 -24.81 9.27 10.06
C PHE A 60 -25.19 8.25 8.97
N GLY A 61 -26.31 7.52 9.13
CA GLY A 61 -26.75 6.51 8.18
C GLY A 61 -25.71 5.40 7.93
N LYS A 62 -25.87 4.65 6.83
CA LYS A 62 -24.84 3.71 6.32
C LYS A 62 -23.70 4.41 5.58
N ALA A 63 -23.82 5.73 5.33
CA ALA A 63 -22.94 6.52 4.50
C ALA A 63 -22.19 7.57 5.33
N ASP A 64 -21.47 7.13 6.36
CA ASP A 64 -20.61 8.01 7.14
C ASP A 64 -19.44 8.53 6.27
N PRO A 65 -19.32 9.86 6.03
CA PRO A 65 -18.26 10.45 5.23
C PRO A 65 -16.85 10.17 5.80
N ARG A 66 -16.73 9.95 7.12
CA ARG A 66 -15.46 9.61 7.74
C ARG A 66 -15.04 8.17 7.44
N ARG A 67 -16.01 7.27 7.20
CA ARG A 67 -15.76 5.87 6.82
C ARG A 67 -15.38 5.71 5.35
N SER A 68 -15.78 6.62 4.46
CA SER A 68 -15.32 6.66 3.05
C SER A 68 -13.95 7.32 2.86
N SER A 69 -13.36 7.87 3.93
CA SER A 69 -12.01 8.42 3.91
C SER A 69 -10.89 7.35 4.04
N SER A 70 -11.22 6.07 3.82
CA SER A 70 -10.21 5.02 3.73
C SER A 70 -9.23 5.36 2.62
N HIS A 71 -7.93 5.23 2.90
CA HIS A 71 -6.82 5.46 1.95
C HIS A 71 -7.05 4.76 0.58
N HIS A 72 -7.85 3.69 0.58
CA HIS A 72 -8.31 2.96 -0.62
C HIS A 72 -9.13 3.79 -1.62
N ASP A 73 -9.90 4.79 -1.18
CA ASP A 73 -10.75 5.60 -2.07
C ASP A 73 -10.05 6.86 -2.60
N LEU A 74 -8.93 7.27 -1.98
CA LEU A 74 -8.07 8.34 -2.49
C LEU A 74 -7.47 7.97 -3.85
N HIS A 75 -7.03 6.71 -4.02
CA HIS A 75 -6.50 6.25 -5.30
C HIS A 75 -7.54 6.20 -6.41
N LYS A 76 -8.83 5.98 -6.10
CA LYS A 76 -9.91 5.98 -7.10
C LYS A 76 -10.19 7.38 -7.64
N ARG A 77 -10.19 8.38 -6.76
CA ARG A 77 -10.50 9.79 -7.08
C ARG A 77 -9.42 10.52 -7.89
N MET A 78 -8.18 10.03 -7.93
CA MET A 78 -7.12 10.69 -8.71
C MET A 78 -7.41 10.64 -10.22
N ALA A 79 -7.13 11.73 -10.93
CA ALA A 79 -7.28 11.77 -12.38
C ALA A 79 -6.32 10.78 -13.07
N ILE A 80 -6.76 10.17 -14.18
CA ILE A 80 -5.86 9.42 -15.07
C ILE A 80 -4.77 10.39 -15.55
N GLY A 81 -3.51 9.94 -15.58
CA GLY A 81 -2.34 10.78 -15.85
C GLY A 81 -1.69 11.40 -14.62
N THR A 82 -2.29 11.27 -13.42
CA THR A 82 -1.66 11.74 -12.18
C THR A 82 -0.31 11.06 -11.98
N VAL A 83 0.73 11.86 -11.75
CA VAL A 83 2.10 11.41 -11.49
C VAL A 83 2.34 11.43 -9.99
N LYS A 84 2.83 10.33 -9.42
CA LYS A 84 3.26 10.29 -8.01
C LYS A 84 4.62 9.64 -7.88
N LYS A 85 5.39 10.10 -6.90
CA LYS A 85 6.60 9.42 -6.45
C LYS A 85 6.18 8.30 -5.51
N ASN A 86 6.43 7.05 -5.90
CA ASN A 86 6.17 5.90 -5.05
C ASN A 86 7.33 5.76 -4.05
N GLU A 87 7.18 6.41 -2.91
CA GLU A 87 8.10 6.30 -1.77
C GLU A 87 7.67 5.16 -0.84
N THR A 88 7.51 3.95 -1.39
CA THR A 88 7.28 2.77 -0.56
C THR A 88 8.58 2.39 0.15
N ARG A 89 8.89 3.15 1.21
CA ARG A 89 9.77 2.72 2.30
C ARG A 89 9.02 1.65 3.09
N SER A 90 9.09 0.39 2.64
CA SER A 90 8.75 -0.71 3.56
C SER A 90 9.77 -0.70 4.68
N LYS A 91 9.35 -1.05 5.92
CA LYS A 91 10.29 -1.26 7.04
C LYS A 91 11.42 -2.22 6.64
N ASP A 92 11.12 -3.19 5.78
CA ASP A 92 12.06 -4.22 5.32
C ASP A 92 13.04 -3.75 4.24
N ARG A 93 12.77 -2.60 3.59
CA ARG A 93 13.59 -2.07 2.48
C ARG A 93 13.68 -0.54 2.52
N PRO A 94 14.37 0.03 3.54
CA PRO A 94 14.42 1.48 3.74
C PRO A 94 15.15 2.25 2.63
N ASN A 95 16.05 1.58 1.89
CA ASN A 95 16.96 2.20 0.92
C ASN A 95 16.50 2.06 -0.55
N ARG A 96 15.24 1.68 -0.80
CA ARG A 96 14.76 1.55 -2.18
C ARG A 96 14.62 2.93 -2.82
N ALA A 97 15.30 3.14 -3.94
CA ALA A 97 15.16 4.36 -4.71
C ALA A 97 13.68 4.59 -5.09
N PRO A 98 13.17 5.82 -4.94
CA PRO A 98 11.79 6.13 -5.26
C PRO A 98 11.55 5.96 -6.77
N ILE A 99 10.41 5.36 -7.11
CA ILE A 99 10.00 5.18 -8.51
C ILE A 99 8.83 6.10 -8.80
N VAL A 100 8.94 6.92 -9.85
CA VAL A 100 7.80 7.71 -10.32
C VAL A 100 6.83 6.80 -11.09
N VAL A 101 5.56 6.83 -10.70
CA VAL A 101 4.48 6.07 -11.32
C VAL A 101 3.38 7.01 -11.81
N VAL A 102 2.75 6.62 -12.91
CA VAL A 102 1.65 7.35 -13.56
C VAL A 102 0.38 6.52 -13.49
N LYS A 103 -0.75 7.14 -13.15
CA LYS A 103 -2.05 6.47 -13.14
C LYS A 103 -2.53 6.23 -14.57
N GLN A 104 -2.67 4.97 -14.97
CA GLN A 104 -3.19 4.60 -16.29
C GLN A 104 -4.69 4.31 -16.27
N SER A 105 -5.20 3.73 -15.18
CA SER A 105 -6.62 3.53 -14.96
C SER A 105 -6.95 3.55 -13.48
N GLU A 106 -8.22 3.44 -13.11
CA GLU A 106 -8.72 3.61 -11.73
C GLU A 106 -7.89 2.85 -10.68
N ARG A 107 -7.42 1.64 -11.01
CA ARG A 107 -6.62 0.78 -10.12
C ARG A 107 -5.25 0.39 -10.69
N LYS A 108 -4.86 0.92 -11.85
CA LYS A 108 -3.59 0.55 -12.51
C LYS A 108 -2.63 1.73 -12.52
N TRP A 109 -1.48 1.51 -11.90
CA TRP A 109 -0.35 2.43 -11.91
C TRP A 109 0.80 1.79 -12.67
N LYS A 110 1.43 2.55 -13.56
CA LYS A 110 2.57 2.10 -14.35
C LYS A 110 3.80 2.94 -14.05
N PRO A 111 5.00 2.34 -13.92
CA PRO A 111 6.24 3.11 -13.80
C PRO A 111 6.46 4.02 -15.00
N ASN A 112 6.80 5.29 -14.75
CA ASN A 112 6.91 6.31 -15.79
C ASN A 112 8.00 5.95 -16.83
N HIS A 113 9.13 5.42 -16.39
CA HIS A 113 10.21 5.00 -17.29
C HIS A 113 9.78 3.92 -18.30
N ARG A 114 8.83 3.03 -17.94
CA ARG A 114 8.29 2.04 -18.89
C ARG A 114 7.41 2.71 -19.93
N ARG A 115 6.58 3.67 -19.50
CA ARG A 115 5.74 4.45 -20.41
C ARG A 115 6.60 5.20 -21.45
N VAL A 116 7.64 5.91 -20.99
CA VAL A 116 8.54 6.64 -21.90
C VAL A 116 9.25 5.71 -22.88
N TRP A 117 9.70 4.54 -22.42
CA TRP A 117 10.28 3.54 -23.32
C TRP A 117 9.27 3.05 -24.36
N GLU A 118 8.05 2.73 -23.94
CA GLU A 118 7.02 2.21 -24.83
C GLU A 118 6.53 3.22 -25.86
N GLU A 119 6.48 4.51 -25.50
CA GLU A 119 6.17 5.60 -26.42
C GLU A 119 7.22 5.76 -27.52
N ALA A 120 8.50 5.47 -27.23
CA ALA A 120 9.60 5.64 -28.17
C ALA A 120 9.92 4.38 -29.01
N TYR A 121 9.90 3.20 -28.38
CA TYR A 121 10.38 1.94 -28.97
C TYR A 121 9.33 0.83 -29.00
N GLY A 122 8.14 1.05 -28.42
CA GLY A 122 7.07 0.05 -28.36
C GLY A 122 7.13 -0.87 -27.13
N PRO A 123 6.29 -1.92 -27.09
CA PRO A 123 6.04 -2.71 -25.89
C PRO A 123 7.30 -3.41 -25.38
N ILE A 124 7.50 -3.40 -24.06
CA ILE A 124 8.59 -4.14 -23.40
C ILE A 124 8.28 -5.64 -23.44
N PRO A 125 9.12 -6.49 -24.06
CA PRO A 125 8.88 -7.92 -24.13
C PRO A 125 8.93 -8.59 -22.74
N GLN A 126 8.29 -9.74 -22.60
CA GLN A 126 8.33 -10.52 -21.36
C GLN A 126 9.77 -10.96 -21.05
N GLY A 127 10.18 -10.82 -19.79
CA GLY A 127 11.55 -11.13 -19.35
C GLY A 127 12.57 -10.01 -19.58
N TYR A 128 12.12 -8.82 -19.99
CA TYR A 128 12.95 -7.63 -20.11
C TYR A 128 12.54 -6.53 -19.11
N LYS A 129 13.52 -5.68 -18.77
CA LYS A 129 13.38 -4.53 -17.88
C LYS A 129 14.15 -3.34 -18.44
N THR A 130 13.66 -2.16 -18.11
CA THR A 130 14.34 -0.90 -18.37
C THR A 130 15.23 -0.51 -17.18
N VAL A 131 16.42 -0.02 -17.49
CA VAL A 131 17.45 0.39 -16.52
C VAL A 131 17.85 1.84 -16.79
N PHE A 132 18.10 2.60 -15.73
CA PHE A 132 18.63 3.96 -15.80
C PHE A 132 20.15 3.90 -15.90
N LEU A 133 20.71 4.45 -16.97
CA LEU A 133 22.14 4.43 -17.23
C LEU A 133 22.94 5.28 -16.23
N ASP A 134 22.37 6.38 -15.76
CA ASP A 134 22.97 7.27 -14.76
C ASP A 134 22.62 6.91 -13.30
N GLY A 135 21.96 5.77 -13.07
CA GLY A 135 21.49 5.37 -11.73
C GLY A 135 20.42 6.29 -11.12
N ASN A 136 19.97 7.33 -11.82
CA ASN A 136 18.99 8.30 -11.33
C ASN A 136 17.58 7.92 -11.78
N SER A 137 16.77 7.41 -10.84
CA SER A 137 15.39 6.96 -11.09
C SER A 137 14.40 8.09 -11.42
N LEU A 138 14.85 9.35 -11.43
CA LEU A 138 14.08 10.54 -11.81
C LEU A 138 14.42 11.04 -13.22
N ASN A 139 15.50 10.57 -13.83
CA ASN A 139 15.89 10.97 -15.19
C ASN A 139 15.25 10.04 -16.23
N PHE A 140 14.09 10.44 -16.73
CA PHE A 140 13.32 9.69 -17.73
C PHE A 140 13.72 9.98 -19.18
N SER A 141 14.87 10.62 -19.45
CA SER A 141 15.32 10.81 -20.83
C SER A 141 15.46 9.45 -21.53
N ILE A 142 14.92 9.32 -22.74
CA ILE A 142 15.00 8.05 -23.49
C ILE A 142 16.45 7.60 -23.70
N THR A 143 17.37 8.55 -23.86
CA THR A 143 18.83 8.31 -23.99
C THR A 143 19.49 7.80 -22.71
N ASN A 144 18.80 7.94 -21.57
CA ASN A 144 19.21 7.45 -20.26
C ASN A 144 18.60 6.09 -19.92
N LEU A 145 17.72 5.56 -20.77
CA LEU A 145 17.11 4.26 -20.55
C LEU A 145 17.76 3.22 -21.45
N ALA A 146 17.95 2.02 -20.91
CA ALA A 146 18.38 0.85 -21.67
C ALA A 146 17.49 -0.35 -21.33
N LEU A 147 17.28 -1.22 -22.32
CA LEU A 147 16.52 -2.46 -22.15
C LEU A 147 17.49 -3.63 -21.93
N VAL A 148 17.26 -4.39 -20.87
CA VAL A 148 18.05 -5.58 -20.50
C VAL A 148 17.12 -6.72 -20.13
N THR A 149 17.62 -7.95 -20.19
CA THR A 149 16.91 -9.14 -19.71
C THR A 149 16.89 -9.21 -18.18
N ASP A 150 15.96 -9.98 -17.61
CA ASP A 150 15.91 -10.25 -16.17
C ASP A 150 17.22 -10.85 -15.63
N ALA A 151 17.86 -11.72 -16.42
CA ALA A 151 19.11 -12.37 -16.07
C ALA A 151 20.29 -11.37 -16.07
N GLU A 152 20.39 -10.52 -17.08
CA GLU A 152 21.40 -9.45 -17.13
C GLU A 152 21.21 -8.48 -15.95
N PHE A 153 19.98 -8.04 -15.70
CA PHE A 153 19.68 -7.14 -14.58
C PHE A 153 20.03 -7.76 -13.22
N LEU A 154 19.80 -9.06 -13.03
CA LEU A 154 20.20 -9.76 -11.81
C LEU A 154 21.72 -9.69 -11.61
N ILE A 155 22.50 -10.02 -12.65
CA ILE A 155 23.97 -9.97 -12.61
C ILE A 155 24.46 -8.55 -12.34
N MET A 156 23.84 -7.54 -12.97
CA MET A 156 24.19 -6.14 -12.74
C MET A 156 24.00 -5.72 -11.28
N ASN A 157 22.91 -6.14 -10.64
CA ASN A 157 22.66 -5.82 -9.23
C ASN A 157 23.62 -6.59 -8.30
N GLU A 158 23.85 -7.88 -8.57
CA GLU A 158 24.74 -8.73 -7.77
C GLU A 158 26.19 -8.23 -7.82
N LYS A 159 26.63 -7.72 -8.97
CA LYS A 159 28.00 -7.24 -9.20
C LYS A 159 28.15 -5.72 -9.11
N HIS A 160 27.12 -5.00 -8.68
CA HIS A 160 27.13 -3.54 -8.55
C HIS A 160 27.57 -2.80 -9.83
N LEU A 161 27.08 -3.23 -11.00
CA LEU A 161 27.46 -2.69 -12.32
C LEU A 161 26.63 -1.48 -12.78
N ILE A 162 25.89 -0.84 -11.87
CA ILE A 162 25.12 0.38 -12.12
C ILE A 162 25.84 1.52 -11.41
N SER A 163 26.23 2.53 -12.18
CA SER A 163 26.96 3.71 -11.70
C SER A 163 26.19 5.00 -12.02
N SER A 164 26.68 6.12 -11.51
CA SER A 164 26.22 7.45 -11.91
C SER A 164 26.65 7.84 -13.33
N ASP A 165 27.74 7.23 -13.82
CA ASP A 165 28.22 7.43 -15.19
C ASP A 165 27.52 6.46 -16.16
N LYS A 166 26.86 7.04 -17.17
CA LYS A 166 26.16 6.31 -18.22
C LYS A 166 27.07 5.37 -19.00
N GLN A 167 28.32 5.75 -19.25
CA GLN A 167 29.26 4.92 -20.01
C GLN A 167 29.67 3.70 -19.20
N VAL A 168 29.96 3.89 -17.91
CA VAL A 168 30.29 2.79 -16.99
C VAL A 168 29.13 1.79 -16.91
N THR A 169 27.90 2.28 -16.76
CA THR A 169 26.71 1.40 -16.72
C THR A 169 26.51 0.67 -18.05
N ARG A 170 26.77 1.31 -19.20
CA ARG A 170 26.72 0.64 -20.52
C ARG A 170 27.74 -0.49 -20.62
N SER A 171 28.98 -0.27 -20.20
CA SER A 171 29.99 -1.33 -20.13
C SER A 171 29.56 -2.44 -19.17
N GLY A 172 28.93 -2.08 -18.05
CA GLY A 172 28.32 -3.00 -17.09
C GLY A 172 27.23 -3.90 -17.70
N ILE A 173 26.38 -3.34 -18.57
CA ILE A 173 25.36 -4.10 -19.31
C ILE A 173 26.02 -5.13 -20.22
N GLU A 174 27.04 -4.74 -20.99
CA GLU A 174 27.74 -5.68 -21.89
C GLU A 174 28.46 -6.79 -21.12
N LEU A 175 29.09 -6.45 -19.99
CA LEU A 175 29.68 -7.44 -19.08
C LEU A 175 28.63 -8.41 -18.54
N ALA A 176 27.46 -7.90 -18.11
CA ALA A 176 26.37 -8.72 -17.61
C ALA A 176 25.80 -9.65 -18.69
N ARG A 177 25.71 -9.18 -19.95
CA ARG A 177 25.31 -9.99 -21.10
C ARG A 177 26.28 -11.13 -21.37
N LEU A 178 27.58 -10.84 -21.37
CA LEU A 178 28.63 -11.85 -21.52
C LEU A 178 28.52 -12.91 -20.42
N LEU A 179 28.45 -12.48 -19.16
CA LEU A 179 28.34 -13.37 -18.00
C LEU A 179 27.06 -14.23 -18.09
N SER A 180 25.91 -13.63 -18.38
CA SER A 180 24.64 -14.33 -18.57
C SER A 180 24.76 -15.44 -19.61
N LYS A 181 25.40 -15.15 -20.76
CA LYS A 181 25.63 -16.15 -21.82
C LYS A 181 26.56 -17.27 -21.35
N THR A 182 27.64 -16.98 -20.65
CA THR A 182 28.54 -18.01 -20.12
C THR A 182 27.82 -18.94 -19.13
N HIS A 183 26.95 -18.42 -18.28
CA HIS A 183 26.13 -19.20 -17.36
C HIS A 183 25.15 -20.12 -18.10
N GLN A 184 24.50 -19.63 -19.15
CA GLN A 184 23.61 -20.43 -20.00
C GLN A 184 24.35 -21.61 -20.65
N ILE A 185 25.56 -21.38 -21.18
CA ILE A 185 26.38 -22.42 -21.82
C ILE A 185 26.80 -23.48 -20.79
N LYS A 186 27.30 -23.06 -19.61
CA LYS A 186 27.69 -23.99 -18.53
C LYS A 186 26.51 -24.86 -18.08
N ARG A 187 25.31 -24.27 -17.97
CA ARG A 187 24.09 -25.00 -17.61
C ARG A 187 23.69 -26.03 -18.68
N ARG A 188 23.85 -25.71 -19.97
CA ARG A 188 23.59 -26.65 -21.07
C ARG A 188 24.55 -27.83 -21.05
N LYS A 189 25.86 -27.60 -20.89
CA LYS A 189 26.87 -28.66 -20.79
C LYS A 189 26.56 -29.66 -19.67
N ARG A 190 26.30 -29.16 -18.46
CA ARG A 190 25.91 -29.99 -17.30
C ARG A 190 24.63 -30.80 -17.51
N LYS A 191 23.69 -30.31 -18.33
CA LYS A 191 22.45 -31.04 -18.64
C LYS A 191 22.75 -32.20 -19.60
N ASN A 192 23.58 -31.94 -20.62
CA ASN A 192 23.99 -32.95 -21.59
C ASN A 192 24.85 -34.05 -20.95
N GLU A 193 25.70 -33.71 -19.97
CA GLU A 193 26.51 -34.71 -19.21
C GLU A 193 25.68 -35.59 -18.27
N ARG A 194 24.41 -35.23 -18.00
CA ARG A 194 23.49 -35.95 -17.09
C ARG A 194 22.38 -36.71 -17.82
N SER A 195 22.26 -36.55 -19.13
CA SER A 195 21.31 -37.27 -19.98
C SER A 195 22.03 -38.38 -20.71
#